data_AF-A0AAN0K1Z0-F1
#
_entry.id   AF-A0AAN0K1Z0-F1
#
_cell.length_a   1.000
_cell.length_b   1.000
_cell.length_c   1.000
_cell.angle_alpha   90.00
_cell.angle_beta   90.00
_cell.angle_gamma   90.00
#
_symmetry.space_group_name_H-M   'P 1'
#
loop_
_entity.id
_entity.type
_entity.pdbx_description
1 polymer ?
#
loop_
_entity_poly.entity_id
_entity_poly.type
_entity_poly.pdbx_seq_one_letter_code
_entity_poly.pdbx_strand_id
1 'polypeptide(L)'
;MLSGKRLWQVRRTRYSYNILGLVKKGEIEKAEEVLQSMIDRRVYPDIFAYNALIKGYVLTSDARKAFKTFNNLKKRGLMPSDITYTSMFAVCGRTKSAEILDKVMKEIERQGVSLNTLTFNAMLTAMANCGMVDEVFDEVTKLDKPDIDTYRSLLLACARSSM
;
A
#
# COMPACT_ATOMS: atom_id res chain seq x y z
N MET A 1 5.09 23.81 -31.80
CA MET A 1 4.91 22.35 -31.90
C MET A 1 5.28 21.71 -30.57
N LEU A 2 4.30 21.27 -29.76
CA LEU A 2 4.60 20.58 -28.51
C LEU A 2 5.10 19.16 -28.85
N SER A 3 6.38 18.90 -28.55
CA SER A 3 7.05 17.63 -28.83
C SER A 3 6.28 16.44 -28.26
N GLY A 4 6.31 15.30 -28.96
CA GLY A 4 5.54 14.08 -28.62
C GLY A 4 5.73 13.59 -27.18
N LYS A 5 6.88 13.89 -26.55
CA LYS A 5 7.15 13.62 -25.13
C LYS A 5 6.22 14.41 -24.18
N ARG A 6 5.91 15.68 -24.49
CA ARG A 6 5.04 16.53 -23.67
C ARG A 6 3.59 16.06 -23.72
N LEU A 7 3.10 15.66 -24.89
CA LEU A 7 1.74 15.10 -25.05
C LEU A 7 1.57 13.77 -24.31
N TRP A 8 2.61 12.92 -24.32
CA TRP A 8 2.59 11.64 -23.61
C TRP A 8 2.54 11.82 -22.09
N GLN A 9 3.34 12.75 -21.56
CA GLN A 9 3.31 13.09 -20.13
C GLN A 9 1.97 13.70 -19.72
N VAL A 10 1.44 14.66 -20.46
CA VAL A 10 0.14 15.29 -20.18
C VAL A 10 -1.00 14.27 -20.18
N ARG A 11 -0.99 13.30 -21.12
CA ARG A 11 -1.96 12.20 -21.13
C ARG A 11 -1.84 11.32 -19.89
N ARG A 12 -0.63 10.88 -19.53
CA ARG A 12 -0.37 10.04 -18.34
C ARG A 12 -0.85 10.71 -17.06
N THR A 13 -0.53 11.99 -16.89
CA THR A 13 -0.93 12.79 -15.72
C THR A 13 -2.44 12.92 -15.63
N ARG A 14 -3.13 13.19 -16.74
CA ARG A 14 -4.60 13.29 -16.78
C ARG A 14 -5.29 12.00 -16.35
N TYR A 15 -4.82 10.85 -16.81
CA TYR A 15 -5.38 9.56 -16.40
C TYR A 15 -5.19 9.31 -14.90
N SER A 16 -3.99 9.58 -14.39
CA SER A 16 -3.64 9.39 -12.98
C SER A 16 -4.52 10.24 -12.05
N TYR A 17 -4.81 11.49 -12.43
CA TYR A 17 -5.76 12.33 -11.69
C TYR A 17 -7.22 11.87 -11.83
N ASN A 18 -7.60 11.30 -12.97
CA ASN A 18 -8.95 10.73 -13.15
C ASN A 18 -9.16 9.53 -12.20
N ILE A 19 -8.20 8.58 -12.18
CA ILE A 19 -8.20 7.45 -11.24
C ILE A 19 -8.33 7.95 -9.81
N LEU A 20 -7.51 8.92 -9.40
CA LEU A 20 -7.60 9.50 -8.05
C LEU A 20 -8.97 10.12 -7.77
N GLY A 21 -9.53 10.84 -8.74
CA GLY A 21 -10.86 11.46 -8.61
C GLY A 21 -11.97 10.42 -8.44
N LEU A 22 -11.94 9.33 -9.21
CA LEU A 22 -12.89 8.22 -9.09
C LEU A 22 -12.76 7.49 -7.75
N VAL A 23 -11.52 7.22 -7.31
CA VAL A 23 -11.26 6.63 -5.99
C VAL A 23 -11.82 7.50 -4.86
N LYS A 24 -11.64 8.83 -4.94
CA LYS A 24 -12.21 9.76 -3.95
C LYS A 24 -13.74 9.77 -3.92
N LYS A 25 -14.40 9.41 -5.02
CA LYS A 25 -15.86 9.26 -5.11
C LYS A 25 -16.35 7.86 -4.69
N GLY A 26 -15.44 6.95 -4.36
CA GLY A 26 -15.77 5.55 -4.08
C GLY A 26 -16.05 4.70 -5.32
N GLU A 27 -15.83 5.24 -6.52
CA GLU A 27 -16.09 4.56 -7.80
C GLU A 27 -14.86 3.71 -8.21
N ILE A 28 -14.51 2.72 -7.38
CA ILE A 28 -13.25 1.97 -7.53
C ILE A 28 -13.22 1.12 -8.80
N GLU A 29 -14.35 0.51 -9.18
CA GLU A 29 -14.47 -0.29 -10.40
C GLU A 29 -14.19 0.57 -11.65
N LYS A 30 -14.73 1.79 -11.70
CA LYS A 30 -14.41 2.72 -12.80
C LYS A 30 -12.95 3.14 -12.78
N ALA A 31 -12.35 3.30 -11.61
CA ALA A 31 -10.93 3.59 -11.51
C ALA A 31 -10.07 2.42 -12.05
N GLU A 32 -10.49 1.17 -11.84
CA GLU A 32 -9.88 -0.02 -12.44
C GLU A 32 -9.99 0.00 -13.97
N GLU A 33 -11.18 0.31 -14.50
CA GLU A 33 -11.42 0.43 -15.95
C GLU A 33 -10.53 1.50 -16.58
N VAL A 34 -10.37 2.65 -15.91
CA VAL A 34 -9.48 3.71 -16.39
C VAL A 34 -8.03 3.25 -16.41
N LEU A 35 -7.54 2.56 -15.38
CA LEU A 35 -6.19 2.00 -15.36
C LEU A 35 -6.00 0.97 -16.49
N GLN A 36 -6.99 0.11 -16.74
CA GLN A 36 -6.93 -0.87 -17.82
C GLN A 36 -6.92 -0.19 -19.19
N SER A 37 -7.78 0.82 -19.39
CA SER A 37 -7.82 1.62 -20.62
C SER A 37 -6.49 2.33 -20.89
N MET A 38 -5.77 2.78 -19.86
CA MET A 38 -4.40 3.30 -20.02
C MET A 38 -3.49 2.24 -20.64
N ILE A 39 -3.49 1.02 -20.09
CA ILE A 39 -2.65 -0.10 -20.53
C ILE A 39 -2.99 -0.48 -21.98
N ASP A 40 -4.27 -0.61 -22.30
CA ASP A 40 -4.74 -0.99 -23.64
C ASP A 40 -4.33 0.04 -24.70
N ARG A 41 -4.32 1.33 -24.31
CA ARG A 41 -3.87 2.46 -25.16
C ARG A 41 -2.36 2.64 -25.16
N ARG A 42 -1.59 1.70 -24.59
CA ARG A 42 -0.13 1.76 -24.43
C ARG A 42 0.35 3.00 -23.68
N VAL A 43 -0.48 3.57 -22.81
CA VAL A 43 -0.11 4.61 -21.86
C VAL A 43 0.19 3.92 -20.54
N TYR A 44 1.47 3.70 -20.23
CA TYR A 44 1.85 2.98 -19.02
C TYR A 44 1.49 3.79 -17.75
N PRO A 45 0.72 3.21 -16.81
CA PRO A 45 0.49 3.82 -15.51
C PRO A 45 1.80 3.97 -14.75
N ASP A 46 1.94 5.09 -14.04
CA ASP A 46 3.05 5.32 -13.12
C ASP A 46 2.69 4.86 -11.71
N ILE A 47 3.66 5.00 -10.80
CA ILE A 47 3.48 4.66 -9.39
C ILE A 47 2.32 5.41 -8.73
N PHE A 48 2.02 6.63 -9.19
CA PHE A 48 0.95 7.44 -8.63
C PHE A 48 -0.42 6.84 -8.96
N ALA A 49 -0.64 6.43 -10.21
CA ALA A 49 -1.87 5.74 -10.61
C ALA A 49 -2.09 4.44 -9.83
N TYR A 50 -1.03 3.63 -9.67
CA TYR A 50 -1.09 2.41 -8.86
C TYR A 50 -1.41 2.69 -7.39
N ASN A 51 -0.73 3.67 -6.78
CA ASN A 51 -0.96 4.04 -5.39
C ASN A 51 -2.36 4.59 -5.15
N ALA A 52 -2.93 5.33 -6.11
CA ALA A 52 -4.31 5.78 -6.03
C ALA A 52 -5.28 4.59 -5.96
N LEU A 53 -5.08 3.58 -6.80
CA LEU A 53 -5.93 2.38 -6.83
C LEU A 53 -5.76 1.53 -5.55
N ILE A 54 -4.52 1.33 -5.09
CA ILE A 54 -4.24 0.62 -3.82
C ILE A 54 -4.92 1.33 -2.64
N LYS A 55 -4.88 2.66 -2.59
CA LYS A 55 -5.63 3.44 -1.59
C LYS A 55 -7.14 3.24 -1.71
N GLY A 56 -7.67 3.10 -2.93
CA GLY A 56 -9.07 2.73 -3.14
C GLY A 56 -9.43 1.42 -2.46
N TYR A 57 -8.58 0.40 -2.59
CA TYR A 57 -8.80 -0.90 -1.93
C TYR A 57 -8.66 -0.86 -0.41
N VAL A 58 -7.93 0.11 0.15
CA VAL A 58 -7.94 0.37 1.60
C VAL A 58 -9.33 0.83 2.04
N LEU A 59 -10.03 1.65 1.24
CA LEU A 59 -11.38 2.14 1.54
C LEU A 59 -12.43 1.04 1.45
N THR A 60 -12.28 0.12 0.51
CA THR A 60 -13.21 -1.02 0.33
C THR A 60 -12.78 -2.28 1.08
N SER A 61 -11.70 -2.22 1.87
CA SER A 61 -11.14 -3.35 2.62
C SER A 61 -10.89 -4.59 1.74
N ASP A 62 -10.34 -4.41 0.54
CA ASP A 62 -10.04 -5.50 -0.40
C ASP A 62 -8.53 -5.76 -0.49
N ALA A 63 -8.00 -6.54 0.46
CA ALA A 63 -6.57 -6.85 0.50
C ALA A 63 -6.11 -7.69 -0.71
N ARG A 64 -6.99 -8.52 -1.29
CA ARG A 64 -6.64 -9.37 -2.44
C ARG A 64 -6.42 -8.53 -3.69
N LYS A 65 -7.33 -7.59 -4.00
CA LYS A 65 -7.16 -6.66 -5.12
C LYS A 65 -6.01 -5.69 -4.89
N ALA A 66 -5.80 -5.22 -3.66
CA ALA A 66 -4.63 -4.42 -3.31
C ALA A 66 -3.33 -5.17 -3.60
N PHE A 67 -3.21 -6.41 -3.15
CA PHE A 67 -2.02 -7.23 -3.37
C PHE A 67 -1.80 -7.60 -4.85
N LYS A 68 -2.87 -7.88 -5.60
CA LYS A 68 -2.80 -8.07 -7.06
C LYS A 68 -2.24 -6.82 -7.75
N THR A 69 -2.73 -5.65 -7.37
CA THR A 69 -2.30 -4.36 -7.91
C THR A 69 -0.86 -4.04 -7.54
N PHE A 70 -0.46 -4.33 -6.30
CA PHE A 70 0.92 -4.27 -5.83
C PHE A 70 1.85 -5.16 -6.69
N ASN A 71 1.51 -6.43 -6.90
CA ASN A 71 2.33 -7.30 -7.74
C ASN A 71 2.37 -6.84 -9.21
N ASN A 72 1.30 -6.26 -9.72
CA ASN A 72 1.27 -5.70 -11.07
C ASN A 72 2.17 -4.47 -11.23
N LEU A 73 2.34 -3.66 -10.17
CA LEU A 73 3.31 -2.56 -10.17
C LEU A 73 4.73 -3.10 -10.27
N LYS A 74 5.07 -4.10 -9.44
CA LYS A 74 6.42 -4.72 -9.45
C LYS A 74 6.73 -5.40 -10.78
N LYS A 75 5.79 -6.14 -11.35
CA LYS A 75 5.94 -6.80 -12.66
C LYS A 75 6.25 -5.83 -13.81
N ARG A 76 5.91 -4.54 -13.65
CA ARG A 76 6.23 -3.50 -14.62
C ARG A 76 7.57 -2.80 -14.35
N GLY A 77 8.35 -3.30 -13.39
CA GLY A 77 9.62 -2.70 -12.99
C GLY A 77 9.48 -1.42 -12.17
N LEU A 78 8.27 -1.11 -11.66
CA LEU A 78 8.08 0.01 -10.75
C LEU A 78 8.45 -0.43 -9.33
N MET A 79 9.25 0.40 -8.66
CA MET A 79 9.57 0.20 -7.25
C MET A 79 8.41 0.70 -6.38
N PRO A 80 7.90 -0.12 -5.44
CA PRO A 80 6.96 0.37 -4.43
C PRO A 80 7.56 1.54 -3.63
N SER A 81 6.75 2.54 -3.33
CA SER A 81 7.15 3.65 -2.45
C SER A 81 6.61 3.46 -1.03
N ASP A 82 7.03 4.32 -0.10
CA ASP A 82 6.49 4.36 1.27
C ASP A 82 4.95 4.43 1.29
N ILE A 83 4.36 5.20 0.37
CA ILE A 83 2.90 5.30 0.22
C ILE A 83 2.31 3.96 -0.19
N THR A 84 2.99 3.21 -1.06
CA THR A 84 2.57 1.87 -1.48
C THR A 84 2.56 0.92 -0.28
N TYR A 85 3.66 0.84 0.46
CA TYR A 85 3.79 -0.05 1.62
C TYR A 85 2.83 0.33 2.75
N THR A 86 2.73 1.61 3.09
CA THR A 86 1.77 2.11 4.10
C THR A 86 0.34 1.70 3.74
N SER A 87 -0.04 1.82 2.47
CA SER A 87 -1.39 1.43 2.01
C SER A 87 -1.59 -0.09 2.07
N MET A 88 -0.55 -0.88 1.74
CA MET A 88 -0.60 -2.34 1.88
C MET A 88 -0.76 -2.78 3.34
N PHE A 89 -0.01 -2.18 4.27
CA PHE A 89 -0.17 -2.47 5.70
C PHE A 89 -1.54 -2.05 6.21
N ALA A 90 -2.03 -0.87 5.82
CA ALA A 90 -3.35 -0.40 6.21
C ALA A 90 -4.47 -1.38 5.78
N VAL A 91 -4.46 -1.87 4.53
CA VAL A 91 -5.48 -2.83 4.08
C VAL A 91 -5.32 -4.19 4.74
N CYS A 92 -4.09 -4.66 4.99
CA CYS A 92 -3.86 -5.92 5.69
C CYS A 92 -4.36 -5.87 7.13
N GLY A 93 -4.08 -4.78 7.86
CA GLY A 93 -4.58 -4.58 9.22
C GLY A 93 -6.11 -4.51 9.29
N ARG A 94 -6.76 -3.79 8.35
CA ARG A 94 -8.23 -3.69 8.29
C ARG A 94 -8.91 -5.02 8.02
N THR A 95 -8.31 -5.84 7.15
CA THR A 95 -8.86 -7.14 6.73
C THR A 95 -8.37 -8.32 7.57
N LYS A 96 -7.43 -8.08 8.50
CA LYS A 96 -6.69 -9.10 9.24
C LYS A 96 -6.03 -10.16 8.33
N SER A 97 -5.54 -9.72 7.16
CA SER A 97 -4.94 -10.61 6.16
C SER A 97 -3.47 -10.90 6.47
N ALA A 98 -3.21 -11.74 7.47
CA ALA A 98 -1.85 -12.10 7.90
C ALA A 98 -0.99 -12.69 6.75
N GLU A 99 -1.58 -13.50 5.87
CA GLU A 99 -0.89 -14.10 4.72
C GLU A 99 -0.33 -13.04 3.75
N ILE A 100 -1.09 -11.97 3.50
CA ILE A 100 -0.67 -10.89 2.59
C ILE A 100 0.35 -10.00 3.29
N LEU A 101 0.16 -9.74 4.59
CA LEU A 101 1.08 -8.97 5.41
C LEU A 101 2.48 -9.59 5.40
N ASP A 102 2.58 -10.89 5.71
CA ASP A 102 3.83 -11.65 5.70
C ASP A 102 4.56 -11.57 4.34
N LYS A 103 3.81 -11.71 3.23
CA LYS A 103 4.38 -11.58 1.88
C LYS A 103 4.93 -10.18 1.58
N VAL A 104 4.30 -9.13 2.12
CA VAL A 104 4.77 -7.75 1.94
C VAL A 104 6.00 -7.48 2.81
N MET A 105 6.02 -7.98 4.05
CA MET A 105 7.18 -7.84 4.95
C MET A 105 8.41 -8.56 4.38
N LYS A 106 8.27 -9.81 3.93
CA LYS A 106 9.34 -10.56 3.25
C LYS A 106 9.87 -9.86 2.00
N GLU A 107 9.02 -9.14 1.27
CA GLU A 107 9.47 -8.33 0.13
C GLU A 107 10.38 -7.18 0.58
N ILE A 108 10.01 -6.49 1.66
CA ILE A 108 10.79 -5.36 2.21
C ILE A 108 12.17 -5.85 2.65
N GLU A 109 12.23 -6.97 3.37
CA GLU A 109 13.49 -7.61 3.79
C GLU A 109 14.34 -8.01 2.59
N ARG A 110 13.74 -8.70 1.60
CA ARG A 110 14.45 -9.18 0.40
C ARG A 110 15.04 -8.04 -0.43
N GLN A 111 14.36 -6.90 -0.48
CA GLN A 111 14.81 -5.72 -1.22
C GLN A 111 15.70 -4.79 -0.40
N GLY A 112 15.89 -5.07 0.90
CA GLY A 112 16.64 -4.20 1.82
C GLY A 112 16.04 -2.80 1.94
N VAL A 113 14.71 -2.68 1.87
CA VAL A 113 14.04 -1.37 1.91
C VAL A 113 14.00 -0.86 3.34
N SER A 114 14.60 0.32 3.58
CA SER A 114 14.44 1.04 4.85
C SER A 114 13.09 1.73 4.89
N LEU A 115 12.21 1.30 5.79
CA LEU A 115 10.92 1.95 6.01
C LEU A 115 11.11 3.28 6.76
N ASN A 116 10.33 4.29 6.39
CA ASN A 116 10.20 5.48 7.22
C ASN A 116 9.33 5.19 8.47
N THR A 117 9.41 6.06 9.47
CA THR A 117 8.68 5.91 10.74
C THR A 117 7.19 5.68 10.55
N LEU A 118 6.53 6.44 9.68
CA LEU A 118 5.10 6.31 9.42
C LEU A 118 4.74 4.94 8.82
N THR A 119 5.55 4.46 7.88
CA THR A 119 5.33 3.17 7.21
C THR A 119 5.61 2.00 8.16
N PHE A 120 6.62 2.15 9.01
CA PHE A 120 6.96 1.19 10.05
C PHE A 120 5.85 1.09 11.12
N ASN A 121 5.32 2.21 11.60
CA ASN A 121 4.19 2.21 12.53
C ASN A 121 2.94 1.57 11.91
N ALA A 122 2.68 1.83 10.64
CA ALA A 122 1.59 1.19 9.91
C ALA A 122 1.77 -0.34 9.82
N MET A 123 3.01 -0.82 9.67
CA MET A 123 3.37 -2.24 9.71
C MET A 123 3.04 -2.84 11.08
N LEU A 124 3.51 -2.24 12.18
CA LEU A 124 3.24 -2.71 13.54
C LEU A 124 1.74 -2.75 13.87
N THR A 125 1.01 -1.71 13.48
CA THR A 125 -0.46 -1.68 13.63
C THR A 125 -1.12 -2.80 12.83
N ALA A 126 -0.63 -3.10 11.62
CA ALA A 126 -1.15 -4.20 10.82
C ALA A 126 -0.87 -5.57 11.46
N MET A 127 0.34 -5.78 11.98
CA MET A 127 0.73 -7.00 12.69
C MET A 127 -0.12 -7.21 13.95
N ALA A 128 -0.28 -6.17 14.77
CA ALA A 128 -1.15 -6.20 15.95
C ALA A 128 -2.60 -6.56 15.60
N ASN A 129 -3.14 -6.00 14.51
CA ASN A 129 -4.49 -6.33 14.05
C ASN A 129 -4.62 -7.75 13.49
N CYS A 130 -3.53 -8.33 12.99
CA CYS A 130 -3.46 -9.72 12.52
C CYS A 130 -3.17 -10.74 13.63
N GLY A 131 -2.96 -10.29 14.88
CA GLY A 131 -2.65 -11.17 16.02
C GLY A 131 -1.20 -11.64 16.09
N MET A 132 -0.31 -10.98 15.35
CA MET A 132 1.14 -11.25 15.32
C MET A 132 1.83 -10.57 16.51
N VAL A 133 1.42 -10.94 17.72
CA VAL A 133 1.74 -10.18 18.95
C VAL A 133 3.22 -10.33 19.31
N ASP A 134 3.74 -11.55 19.27
CA ASP A 134 5.14 -11.84 19.59
C ASP A 134 6.08 -11.10 18.63
N GLU A 135 5.77 -11.09 17.33
CA GLU A 135 6.60 -10.36 16.36
C GLU A 135 6.54 -8.84 16.57
N VAL A 136 5.40 -8.29 16.99
CA VAL A 136 5.32 -6.85 17.34
C VAL A 136 6.21 -6.55 18.55
N PHE A 137 6.20 -7.39 19.58
CA PHE A 137 7.08 -7.20 20.74
C PHE A 137 8.56 -7.24 20.36
N ASP A 138 8.95 -8.22 19.55
CA ASP A 138 10.33 -8.36 19.06
C ASP A 138 10.79 -7.14 18.26
N GLU A 139 9.93 -6.60 17.39
CA GLU A 139 10.27 -5.41 16.60
C GLU A 139 10.37 -4.15 17.46
N VAL A 140 9.48 -3.96 18.43
CA VAL A 140 9.51 -2.76 19.28
C VAL A 140 10.69 -2.76 20.24
N THR A 141 11.10 -3.91 20.76
CA THR A 141 12.26 -4.01 21.67
C THR A 141 13.59 -3.72 20.98
N LYS A 142 13.67 -3.86 19.65
CA LYS A 142 14.85 -3.48 18.85
C LYS A 142 15.00 -1.97 18.67
N LEU A 143 13.98 -1.17 18.98
CA LEU A 143 14.02 0.28 18.79
C LEU A 143 14.66 0.97 20.00
N ASP A 144 15.67 1.79 19.74
CA ASP A 144 16.29 2.65 20.77
C ASP A 144 15.30 3.70 21.32
N LYS A 145 14.39 4.20 20.45
CA LYS A 145 13.40 5.22 20.81
C LYS A 145 12.04 4.95 20.15
N PRO A 146 11.18 4.13 20.78
CA PRO A 146 9.81 3.92 20.33
C PRO A 146 9.00 5.23 20.42
N ASP A 147 8.12 5.47 19.45
CA ASP A 147 7.20 6.60 19.47
C ASP A 147 5.82 6.22 20.06
N ILE A 148 4.93 7.21 20.19
CA ILE A 148 3.60 7.00 20.76
C ILE A 148 2.75 6.00 19.98
N ASP A 149 2.90 5.92 18.65
CA ASP A 149 2.14 5.02 17.79
C ASP A 149 2.67 3.58 17.88
N THR A 150 3.97 3.44 18.14
CA THR A 150 4.61 2.17 18.49
C THR A 150 3.99 1.57 19.76
N TYR A 151 3.90 2.36 20.84
CA TYR A 151 3.26 1.92 22.09
C TYR A 151 1.76 1.65 21.94
N ARG A 152 1.05 2.44 21.13
CA ARG A 152 -0.35 2.17 20.79
C ARG A 152 -0.51 0.82 20.09
N SER A 153 0.39 0.48 19.19
CA SER A 153 0.37 -0.81 18.48
C SER A 153 0.58 -1.98 19.44
N LEU A 154 1.48 -1.85 20.43
CA LEU A 154 1.65 -2.84 21.50
C LEU A 154 0.40 -3.00 22.36
N LEU A 155 -0.21 -1.90 22.81
CA LEU A 155 -1.44 -1.97 23.60
C LEU A 155 -2.57 -2.65 22.81
N LEU A 156 -2.69 -2.36 21.50
CA LEU A 156 -3.66 -2.99 20.61
C LEU A 156 -3.39 -4.49 20.41
N ALA A 157 -2.12 -4.91 20.43
CA ALA A 157 -1.71 -6.30 20.37
C ALA A 157 -2.06 -7.02 21.70
N CYS A 158 -1.64 -6.48 22.84
CA CYS A 158 -1.93 -7.04 24.18
C CYS A 158 -3.43 -7.18 24.46
N ALA A 159 -4.23 -6.16 24.12
CA ALA A 159 -5.68 -6.19 24.34
C ALA A 159 -6.37 -7.33 23.55
N ARG A 160 -5.73 -7.83 22.49
CA ARG A 160 -6.24 -8.93 21.67
C ARG A 160 -5.75 -10.31 22.14
N SER A 161 -4.62 -10.38 22.85
CA SER A 161 -4.12 -11.62 23.46
C SER A 161 -4.90 -12.05 24.71
N SER A 162 -5.65 -11.12 25.33
CA SER A 162 -6.42 -11.34 26.55
C SER A 162 -7.89 -11.72 26.34
N MET A 163 -8.31 -11.97 25.09
CA MET A 163 -9.64 -12.48 24.70
C MET A 163 -9.51 -13.87 24.10
#